data_AF-A0A2G5GM28-F1
#
_entry.id   AF-A0A2G5GM28-F1
#
_cell.length_a   1.000
_cell.length_b   1.000
_cell.length_c   1.000
_cell.angle_alpha   90.00
_cell.angle_beta   90.00
_cell.angle_gamma   90.00
#
_symmetry.space_group_name_H-M   'P 1'
#
loop_
_entity.id
_entity.type
_entity.pdbx_description
1 polymer ?
#
loop_
_entity_poly.entity_id
_entity_poly.type
_entity_poly.pdbx_seq_one_letter_code
_entity_poly.pdbx_strand_id
1 'polypeptide(L)'
;MIAKASTISAAAAAVLLTLPHYSIASPTKRQAGPFEPTWESTDQHKPSPEWFKDAKFGIYWHWGGFSVPEYGFEWYPRFMYDANNDMGQHHRATYGDPSVQGGFGYQNFTFGSPDLEGNMVQFKPVRSSEGGEWDPEHWIEVIKASGARFAGPVAEHHDGYALWDSKFNE
;
A
#
# COMPACT_ATOMS: atom_id res chain seq x y z
N MET A 1 16.17 -61.91 52.32
CA MET A 1 15.82 -60.50 52.55
C MET A 1 15.27 -59.94 51.25
N ILE A 2 14.09 -59.32 51.34
CA ILE A 2 13.17 -59.02 50.26
C ILE A 2 13.49 -57.62 49.72
N ALA A 3 13.85 -57.49 48.44
CA ALA A 3 13.90 -56.20 47.76
C ALA A 3 12.69 -56.10 46.82
N LYS A 4 11.75 -55.21 47.17
CA LYS A 4 10.53 -54.93 46.42
C LYS A 4 10.86 -54.10 45.19
N ALA A 5 10.40 -54.53 44.02
CA ALA A 5 10.41 -53.74 42.79
C ALA A 5 9.35 -52.64 42.89
N SER A 6 9.76 -51.37 42.81
CA SER A 6 8.88 -50.21 42.72
C SER A 6 8.60 -49.91 41.25
N THR A 7 7.35 -50.14 40.83
CA THR A 7 6.81 -49.69 39.55
C THR A 7 6.52 -48.19 39.60
N ILE A 8 7.23 -47.41 38.80
CA ILE A 8 6.91 -46.01 38.55
C ILE A 8 5.93 -45.97 37.38
N SER A 9 4.69 -45.56 37.65
CA SER A 9 3.69 -45.30 36.62
C SER A 9 3.96 -43.89 36.07
N ALA A 10 4.36 -43.79 34.80
CA ALA A 10 4.46 -42.52 34.10
C ALA A 10 3.07 -42.10 33.61
N ALA A 11 2.51 -41.05 34.20
CA ALA A 11 1.31 -40.41 33.69
C ALA A 11 1.69 -39.56 32.47
N ALA A 12 1.31 -39.98 31.27
CA ALA A 12 1.40 -39.16 30.08
C ALA A 12 0.24 -38.13 30.09
N ALA A 13 0.53 -36.90 30.49
CA ALA A 13 -0.39 -35.79 30.31
C ALA A 13 -0.39 -35.38 28.83
N ALA A 14 -1.45 -35.76 28.09
CA ALA A 14 -1.67 -35.28 26.74
C ALA A 14 -2.08 -33.80 26.80
N VAL A 15 -1.17 -32.89 26.43
CA VAL A 15 -1.50 -31.49 26.19
C VAL A 15 -2.27 -31.43 24.87
N LEU A 16 -3.59 -31.26 24.92
CA LEU A 16 -4.37 -30.89 23.74
C LEU A 16 -4.02 -29.46 23.36
N LEU A 17 -3.18 -29.30 22.35
CA LEU A 17 -3.03 -28.03 21.61
C LEU A 17 -4.33 -27.77 20.84
N THR A 18 -5.22 -26.94 21.38
CA THR A 18 -6.34 -26.40 20.61
C THR A 18 -5.81 -25.35 19.65
N LEU A 19 -5.48 -25.77 18.43
CA LEU A 19 -5.24 -24.84 17.33
C LEU A 19 -6.52 -24.03 17.09
N PRO A 20 -6.48 -22.69 17.07
CA PRO A 20 -7.64 -21.91 16.70
C PRO A 20 -8.03 -22.27 15.26
N HIS A 21 -9.23 -22.80 15.10
CA HIS A 21 -9.84 -22.97 13.78
C HIS A 21 -10.15 -21.58 13.22
N TYR A 22 -9.20 -21.01 12.49
CA TYR A 22 -9.50 -19.94 11.56
C TYR A 22 -10.40 -20.53 10.48
N SER A 23 -11.69 -20.21 10.55
CA SER A 23 -12.61 -20.47 9.46
C SER A 23 -12.14 -19.62 8.28
N ILE A 24 -11.40 -20.23 7.34
CA ILE A 24 -11.12 -19.61 6.06
C ILE A 24 -12.49 -19.40 5.43
N ALA A 25 -12.90 -18.15 5.33
CA ALA A 25 -14.11 -17.79 4.61
C ALA A 25 -14.05 -18.47 3.24
N SER A 26 -15.00 -19.36 2.97
CA SER A 26 -15.10 -19.99 1.65
C SER A 26 -15.16 -18.88 0.60
N PRO A 27 -14.44 -19.01 -0.53
CA PRO A 27 -14.54 -18.03 -1.60
C PRO A 27 -16.01 -17.89 -1.96
N THR A 28 -16.55 -16.70 -1.74
CA THR A 28 -17.90 -16.34 -2.18
C THR A 28 -17.93 -16.67 -3.67
N LYS A 29 -18.78 -17.64 -4.07
CA LYS A 29 -19.09 -17.86 -5.49
C LYS A 29 -19.51 -16.49 -6.03
N ARG A 30 -18.67 -15.88 -6.88
CA ARG A 30 -19.08 -14.67 -7.59
C ARG A 30 -20.36 -15.03 -8.30
N GLN A 31 -21.43 -14.31 -8.00
CA GLN A 31 -22.66 -14.45 -8.75
C GLN A 31 -22.32 -14.04 -10.18
N ALA A 32 -22.53 -14.96 -11.13
CA ALA A 32 -22.29 -14.67 -12.53
C ALA A 32 -23.15 -13.46 -12.92
N GLY A 33 -22.48 -12.35 -13.21
CA GLY A 33 -23.14 -11.16 -13.75
C GLY A 33 -23.51 -11.39 -15.22
N PRO A 34 -24.10 -10.40 -15.89
CA PRO A 34 -24.44 -10.51 -17.31
C PRO A 34 -23.23 -10.51 -18.26
N PHE A 35 -22.00 -10.39 -17.72
CA PHE A 35 -20.76 -10.27 -18.49
C PHE A 35 -19.91 -11.54 -18.40
N GLU A 36 -19.47 -12.01 -19.56
CA GLU A 36 -18.43 -13.03 -19.76
C GLU A 36 -17.08 -12.37 -20.06
N PRO A 37 -15.94 -13.06 -19.83
CA PRO A 37 -14.60 -12.50 -20.06
C PRO A 37 -14.20 -12.50 -21.54
N THR A 38 -15.06 -11.98 -22.42
CA THR A 38 -14.80 -11.77 -23.85
C THR A 38 -15.07 -10.33 -24.24
N TRP A 39 -14.47 -9.89 -25.35
CA TRP A 39 -14.71 -8.54 -25.88
C TRP A 39 -16.17 -8.33 -26.24
N GLU A 40 -16.79 -9.30 -26.91
CA GLU A 40 -18.18 -9.20 -27.36
C GLU A 40 -19.18 -9.03 -26.20
N SER A 41 -18.88 -9.64 -25.04
CA SER A 41 -19.70 -9.47 -23.85
C SER A 41 -19.47 -8.12 -23.18
N THR A 42 -18.21 -7.71 -23.02
CA THR A 42 -17.86 -6.44 -22.35
C THR A 42 -18.20 -5.20 -23.19
N ASP A 43 -18.25 -5.31 -24.52
CA ASP A 43 -18.73 -4.27 -25.43
C ASP A 43 -20.20 -3.87 -25.19
N GLN A 44 -20.97 -4.69 -24.47
CA GLN A 44 -22.35 -4.36 -24.07
C GLN A 44 -22.40 -3.31 -22.95
N HIS A 45 -21.30 -3.09 -22.23
CA HIS A 45 -21.22 -2.04 -21.20
C HIS A 45 -21.32 -0.66 -21.84
N LYS A 46 -22.20 0.20 -21.33
CA LYS A 46 -22.30 1.60 -21.77
C LYS A 46 -21.06 2.39 -21.32
N PRO A 47 -20.10 2.75 -22.21
CA PRO A 47 -18.81 3.30 -21.78
C PRO A 47 -18.91 4.68 -21.10
N SER A 48 -19.95 5.44 -21.42
CA SER A 48 -20.19 6.78 -20.86
C SER A 48 -21.66 6.90 -20.42
N PRO A 49 -21.99 6.47 -19.18
CA PRO A 49 -23.33 6.64 -18.62
C PRO A 49 -23.71 8.12 -18.50
N GLU A 50 -25.01 8.43 -18.43
CA GLU A 50 -25.49 9.83 -18.43
C GLU A 50 -24.89 10.65 -17.28
N TRP A 51 -24.84 10.10 -16.06
CA TRP A 51 -24.26 10.80 -14.92
C TRP A 51 -22.81 11.23 -15.14
N PHE A 52 -22.00 10.43 -15.84
CA PHE A 52 -20.59 10.73 -16.11
C PHE A 52 -20.48 11.82 -17.18
N LYS A 53 -21.32 11.74 -18.21
CA LYS A 53 -21.44 12.80 -19.21
C LYS A 53 -21.90 14.10 -18.58
N ASP A 54 -22.82 14.07 -17.62
CA ASP A 54 -23.34 15.25 -16.93
C ASP A 54 -22.36 15.84 -15.90
N ALA A 55 -21.44 15.01 -15.38
CA ALA A 55 -20.50 15.41 -14.34
C ALA A 55 -19.51 16.49 -14.79
N LYS A 56 -19.01 16.40 -16.03
CA LYS A 56 -18.05 17.31 -16.71
C LYS A 56 -16.68 17.51 -16.06
N PHE A 57 -16.61 17.62 -14.74
CA PHE A 57 -15.41 17.97 -13.99
C PHE A 57 -15.22 17.03 -12.79
N GLY A 58 -13.98 16.59 -12.60
CA GLY A 58 -13.58 15.78 -11.45
C GLY A 58 -12.12 16.01 -11.10
N ILE A 59 -11.74 15.59 -9.90
CA ILE A 59 -10.40 15.81 -9.34
C ILE A 59 -9.85 14.49 -8.81
N TYR A 60 -8.60 14.23 -9.12
CA TYR A 60 -7.80 13.18 -8.51
C TYR A 60 -6.48 13.76 -7.99
N TRP A 61 -5.74 13.00 -7.20
CA TRP A 61 -4.47 13.45 -6.64
C TRP A 61 -3.40 12.36 -6.69
N HIS A 62 -2.21 12.74 -7.18
CA HIS A 62 -1.01 11.93 -7.12
C HIS A 62 -0.33 12.15 -5.77
N TRP A 63 -0.53 11.21 -4.85
CA TRP A 63 0.06 11.27 -3.52
C TRP A 63 0.33 9.85 -3.01
N GLY A 64 1.56 9.58 -2.57
CA GLY A 64 2.00 8.25 -2.14
C GLY A 64 3.48 8.24 -1.75
N GLY A 65 4.09 7.06 -1.69
CA GLY A 65 5.52 6.90 -1.36
C GLY A 65 6.44 7.73 -2.28
N PHE A 66 6.08 7.85 -3.55
CA PHE A 66 6.77 8.67 -4.54
C PHE A 66 6.75 10.17 -4.25
N SER A 67 5.92 10.65 -3.33
CA SER A 67 5.86 12.07 -2.93
C SER A 67 6.87 12.43 -1.83
N VAL A 68 7.40 11.45 -1.08
CA VAL A 68 8.31 11.70 0.06
C VAL A 68 9.57 12.50 -0.30
N PRO A 69 10.23 12.26 -1.45
CA PRO A 69 11.44 13.01 -1.78
C PRO A 69 11.18 14.50 -2.07
N GLU A 70 9.93 14.88 -2.38
CA GLU A 70 9.53 16.24 -2.78
C GLU A 70 10.43 16.87 -3.86
N TYR A 71 11.03 16.03 -4.72
CA TYR A 71 12.03 16.43 -5.71
C TYR A 71 11.73 15.83 -7.08
N GLY A 72 11.90 16.62 -8.13
CA GLY A 72 11.56 16.22 -9.49
C GLY A 72 10.04 16.12 -9.69
N PHE A 73 9.56 14.91 -9.97
CA PHE A 73 8.13 14.61 -10.19
C PHE A 73 7.84 13.14 -9.83
N GLU A 74 6.64 12.62 -10.09
CA GLU A 74 6.16 11.32 -9.63
C GLU A 74 6.94 10.11 -10.19
N TRP A 75 7.84 10.33 -11.17
CA TRP A 75 8.78 9.32 -11.65
C TRP A 75 10.13 9.35 -10.92
N TYR A 76 10.26 10.09 -9.82
CA TYR A 76 11.44 10.00 -8.94
C TYR A 76 11.83 8.55 -8.62
N PRO A 77 10.91 7.62 -8.27
CA PRO A 77 11.26 6.22 -8.00
C PRO A 77 11.95 5.52 -9.19
N ARG A 78 11.65 5.95 -10.42
CA ARG A 78 12.32 5.44 -11.63
C ARG A 78 13.68 6.08 -11.83
N PHE A 79 13.77 7.41 -11.72
CA PHE A 79 14.96 8.16 -12.11
C PHE A 79 16.02 8.27 -11.02
N MET A 80 15.69 8.00 -9.75
CA MET A 80 16.67 7.97 -8.66
C MET A 80 17.80 6.96 -8.91
N TYR A 81 17.54 5.90 -9.67
CA TYR A 81 18.51 4.87 -10.04
C TYR A 81 19.44 5.27 -11.21
N ASP A 82 19.19 6.38 -11.91
CA ASP A 82 20.06 6.83 -13.00
C ASP A 82 21.18 7.74 -12.48
N ALA A 83 22.43 7.30 -12.65
CA ALA A 83 23.64 8.05 -12.29
C ALA A 83 23.72 9.45 -12.92
N ASN A 84 23.19 9.57 -14.14
CA ASN A 84 23.31 10.73 -15.01
C ASN A 84 22.08 11.64 -14.98
N ASN A 85 21.02 11.24 -14.26
CA ASN A 85 19.82 12.04 -14.08
C ASN A 85 19.93 12.92 -12.83
N ASP A 86 19.38 14.14 -12.90
CA ASP A 86 19.34 15.09 -11.77
C ASP A 86 18.69 14.49 -10.52
N MET A 87 17.57 13.75 -10.65
CA MET A 87 16.90 13.09 -9.53
C MET A 87 17.80 12.03 -8.88
N GLY A 88 18.57 11.29 -9.67
CA GLY A 88 19.53 10.34 -9.13
C GLY A 88 20.71 11.02 -8.44
N GLN A 89 21.19 12.14 -8.99
CA GLN A 89 22.29 12.90 -8.37
C GLN A 89 21.84 13.49 -7.03
N HIS A 90 20.64 14.08 -6.99
CA HIS A 90 20.00 14.52 -5.75
C HIS A 90 19.82 13.35 -4.77
N HIS A 91 19.37 12.19 -5.24
CA HIS A 91 19.19 11.01 -4.39
C HIS A 91 20.49 10.60 -3.69
N ARG A 92 21.58 10.50 -4.46
CA ARG A 92 22.91 10.19 -3.94
C ARG A 92 23.44 11.22 -2.96
N ALA A 93 23.14 12.50 -3.18
CA ALA A 93 23.56 13.58 -2.30
C ALA A 93 22.76 13.67 -1.00
N THR A 94 21.52 13.16 -0.97
CA THR A 94 20.59 13.31 0.16
C THR A 94 20.46 12.02 0.98
N TYR A 95 20.33 10.88 0.29
CA TYR A 95 20.00 9.59 0.91
C TYR A 95 21.11 8.54 0.74
N GLY A 96 21.98 8.70 -0.26
CA GLY A 96 23.05 7.76 -0.59
C GLY A 96 22.81 6.99 -1.89
N ASP A 97 23.72 6.08 -2.25
CA ASP A 97 23.58 5.32 -3.50
C ASP A 97 22.44 4.29 -3.41
N PRO A 98 21.40 4.37 -4.28
CA PRO A 98 20.27 3.45 -4.24
C PRO A 98 20.59 2.07 -4.84
N SER A 99 21.75 1.91 -5.49
CA SER A 99 22.11 0.72 -6.27
C SER A 99 23.09 -0.23 -5.55
N VAL A 100 23.50 0.11 -4.32
CA VAL A 100 24.41 -0.71 -3.51
C VAL A 100 23.66 -1.50 -2.44
N GLN A 101 24.24 -2.62 -2.01
CA GLN A 101 23.70 -3.40 -0.90
C GLN A 101 23.62 -2.55 0.37
N GLY A 102 22.43 -2.45 0.96
CA GLY A 102 22.20 -1.59 2.13
C GLY A 102 22.12 -0.10 1.82
N GLY A 103 22.12 0.28 0.54
CA GLY A 103 21.87 1.65 0.10
C GLY A 103 20.41 2.08 0.27
N PHE A 104 20.13 3.35 0.00
CA PHE A 104 18.79 3.90 0.12
C PHE A 104 17.96 3.60 -1.14
N GLY A 105 17.39 2.39 -1.23
CA GLY A 105 16.48 2.05 -2.34
C GLY A 105 15.09 2.69 -2.17
N TYR A 106 14.26 2.66 -3.22
CA TYR A 106 12.91 3.23 -3.20
C TYR A 106 12.06 2.72 -2.02
N GLN A 107 12.17 1.44 -1.68
CA GLN A 107 11.46 0.80 -0.57
C GLN A 107 11.73 1.46 0.80
N ASN A 108 12.80 2.22 0.94
CA ASN A 108 13.10 2.92 2.18
C ASN A 108 12.19 4.14 2.39
N PHE A 109 11.64 4.72 1.31
CA PHE A 109 10.58 5.72 1.44
C PHE A 109 9.28 5.13 2.00
N THR A 110 9.02 3.83 1.84
CA THR A 110 7.82 3.17 2.40
C THR A 110 8.07 2.55 3.78
N PHE A 111 9.17 1.82 3.96
CA PHE A 111 9.47 1.14 5.23
C PHE A 111 10.16 2.02 6.27
N GLY A 112 10.76 3.13 5.84
CA GLY A 112 11.48 4.05 6.69
C GLY A 112 12.98 3.75 6.77
N SER A 113 13.80 4.77 6.56
CA SER A 113 15.26 4.73 6.77
C SER A 113 15.78 6.12 7.09
N PRO A 114 16.89 6.26 7.83
CA PRO A 114 17.57 7.54 7.94
C PRO A 114 18.14 7.97 6.57
N ASP A 115 18.10 9.27 6.29
CA ASP A 115 18.89 9.92 5.23
C ASP A 115 20.38 10.05 5.63
N LEU A 116 21.20 10.72 4.81
CA LEU A 116 22.63 10.92 5.12
C LEU A 116 22.88 11.83 6.32
N GLU A 117 21.90 12.64 6.73
CA GLU A 117 21.97 13.50 7.91
C GLU A 117 21.44 12.80 9.18
N GLY A 118 20.85 11.61 9.04
CA GLY A 118 20.30 10.82 10.13
C GLY A 118 18.82 11.09 10.42
N ASN A 119 18.12 11.86 9.58
CA ASN A 119 16.69 12.10 9.73
C ASN A 119 15.90 10.89 9.21
N MET A 120 14.90 10.43 9.96
CA MET A 120 14.03 9.34 9.50
C MET A 120 13.13 9.81 8.36
N VAL A 121 13.23 9.15 7.22
CA VAL A 121 12.46 9.43 6.01
C VAL A 121 11.49 8.29 5.76
N GLN A 122 10.20 8.59 5.71
CA GLN A 122 9.14 7.61 5.46
C GLN A 122 7.86 8.30 4.97
N PHE A 123 7.12 7.64 4.08
CA PHE A 123 5.74 7.94 3.78
C PHE A 123 4.88 7.52 4.97
N LYS A 124 4.65 8.47 5.88
CA LYS A 124 3.91 8.23 7.12
C LYS A 124 3.03 9.43 7.45
N PRO A 125 2.00 9.70 6.63
CA PRO A 125 1.06 10.78 6.94
C PRO A 125 0.35 10.49 8.26
N VAL A 126 0.35 11.47 9.17
CA VAL A 126 -0.35 11.39 10.45
C VAL A 126 -1.59 12.26 10.37
N ARG A 127 -2.74 11.71 10.76
CA ARG A 127 -4.03 12.42 10.67
C ARG A 127 -4.04 13.66 11.56
N SER A 128 -4.74 14.70 11.14
CA SER A 128 -4.96 15.91 11.95
C SER A 128 -5.61 15.60 13.31
N SER A 129 -6.56 14.65 13.33
CA SER A 129 -7.18 14.14 14.56
C SER A 129 -6.23 13.42 15.52
N GLU A 130 -5.06 12.99 15.03
CA GLU A 130 -4.02 12.30 15.79
C GLU A 130 -2.82 13.22 16.11
N GLY A 131 -2.96 14.53 15.84
CA GLY A 131 -1.91 15.53 16.08
C GLY A 131 -0.94 15.72 14.92
N GLY A 132 -1.22 15.13 13.76
CA GLY A 132 -0.48 15.36 12.52
C GLY A 132 -1.07 16.48 11.66
N GLU A 133 -0.69 16.50 10.38
CA GLU A 133 -1.09 17.54 9.42
C GLU A 133 -1.99 17.04 8.30
N TRP A 134 -2.18 15.73 8.16
CA TRP A 134 -2.98 15.17 7.08
C TRP A 134 -4.48 15.19 7.43
N ASP A 135 -5.24 16.03 6.73
CA ASP A 135 -6.69 16.17 6.90
C ASP A 135 -7.44 15.78 5.61
N PRO A 136 -7.77 14.50 5.42
CA PRO A 136 -8.45 14.04 4.22
C PRO A 136 -9.89 14.57 4.14
N GLU A 137 -10.57 14.80 5.27
CA GLU A 137 -11.90 15.39 5.29
C GLU A 137 -11.88 16.80 4.69
N HIS A 138 -10.92 17.64 5.10
CA HIS A 138 -10.76 18.98 4.55
C HIS A 138 -10.43 18.96 3.05
N TRP A 139 -9.59 18.01 2.59
CA TRP A 139 -9.33 17.85 1.15
C TRP A 139 -10.62 17.59 0.37
N ILE A 140 -11.47 16.68 0.87
CA ILE A 140 -12.74 16.36 0.23
C ILE A 140 -13.71 17.55 0.27
N GLU A 141 -13.72 18.35 1.34
CA GLU A 141 -14.51 19.59 1.40
C GLU A 141 -14.10 20.59 0.31
N VAL A 142 -12.80 20.83 0.14
CA VAL A 142 -12.27 21.72 -0.90
C VAL A 142 -12.58 21.19 -2.29
N ILE A 143 -12.36 19.89 -2.52
CA ILE A 143 -12.71 19.23 -3.78
C ILE A 143 -14.21 19.37 -4.07
N LYS A 144 -15.06 19.19 -3.07
CA LYS A 144 -16.50 19.37 -3.24
C LYS A 144 -16.85 20.81 -3.57
N ALA A 145 -16.24 21.78 -2.89
CA ALA A 145 -16.44 23.20 -3.10
C ALA A 145 -15.97 23.67 -4.50
N SER A 146 -14.98 22.99 -5.10
CA SER A 146 -14.53 23.27 -6.48
C SER A 146 -15.59 22.97 -7.55
N GLY A 147 -16.66 22.25 -7.19
CA GLY A 147 -17.69 21.80 -8.13
C GLY A 147 -17.43 20.43 -8.74
N ALA A 148 -16.36 19.73 -8.35
CA ALA A 148 -16.06 18.37 -8.79
C ALA A 148 -17.25 17.43 -8.54
N ARG A 149 -17.58 16.62 -9.55
CA ARG A 149 -18.71 15.68 -9.53
C ARG A 149 -18.27 14.21 -9.44
N PHE A 150 -16.99 13.94 -9.63
CA PHE A 150 -16.31 12.69 -9.30
C PHE A 150 -14.92 13.02 -8.77
N ALA A 151 -14.43 12.22 -7.81
CA ALA A 151 -13.11 12.39 -7.25
C ALA A 151 -12.56 11.09 -6.69
N GLY A 152 -11.24 10.99 -6.54
CA GLY A 152 -10.60 9.84 -5.92
C GLY A 152 -9.07 9.90 -5.94
N PRO A 153 -8.41 9.06 -5.14
CA PRO A 153 -6.95 9.01 -5.10
C PRO A 153 -6.38 8.24 -6.29
N VAL A 154 -5.10 8.48 -6.58
CA VAL A 154 -4.26 7.41 -7.14
C VAL A 154 -4.15 6.32 -6.08
N ALA A 155 -4.61 5.11 -6.39
CA ALA A 155 -4.64 3.99 -5.44
C ALA A 155 -3.32 3.19 -5.42
N GLU A 156 -2.67 3.06 -6.58
CA GLU A 156 -1.33 2.53 -6.78
C GLU A 156 -0.79 3.19 -8.06
N HIS A 157 0.45 3.65 -8.03
CA HIS A 157 1.12 4.25 -9.19
C HIS A 157 2.12 3.23 -9.79
N HIS A 158 3.05 3.70 -10.62
CA HIS A 158 4.07 2.85 -11.27
C HIS A 158 5.16 2.35 -10.30
N ASP A 159 5.12 2.77 -9.05
CA ASP A 159 6.08 2.48 -8.00
C ASP A 159 5.77 1.18 -7.22
N GLY A 160 4.61 0.57 -7.48
CA GLY A 160 4.21 -0.72 -6.91
C GLY A 160 3.72 -0.66 -5.47
N TYR A 161 3.40 0.52 -4.94
CA TYR A 161 2.91 0.68 -3.57
C TYR A 161 1.39 0.86 -3.53
N ALA A 162 0.67 -0.15 -3.02
CA ALA A 162 -0.77 -0.12 -2.86
C ALA A 162 -1.20 0.69 -1.62
N LEU A 163 -2.02 1.73 -1.80
CA LEU A 163 -2.53 2.59 -0.72
C LEU A 163 -3.85 2.09 -0.11
N TRP A 164 -4.18 0.81 -0.31
CA TRP A 164 -5.28 0.13 0.38
C TRP A 164 -4.76 -1.11 1.13
N ASP A 165 -5.54 -1.63 2.07
CA ASP A 165 -5.23 -2.87 2.80
C ASP A 165 -5.29 -4.08 1.85
N SER A 166 -4.17 -4.38 1.20
CA SER A 166 -4.04 -5.40 0.17
C SER A 166 -3.57 -6.73 0.77
N LYS A 167 -4.18 -7.83 0.32
CA LYS A 167 -3.71 -9.20 0.65
C LYS A 167 -2.70 -9.74 -0.37
N PHE A 168 -2.43 -8.98 -1.42
CA PHE A 168 -1.62 -9.41 -2.57
C PHE A 168 -0.38 -8.55 -2.79
N ASN A 169 -0.25 -7.45 -2.06
CA ASN A 169 0.86 -6.51 -2.11
C ASN A 169 1.14 -6.08 -0.66
N GLU A 170 2.26 -6.53 -0.09
CA GLU A 170 2.69 -6.30 1.30
C GLU A 170 3.31 -4.92 1.58
#